data_AF-A0A378BYC5-F1
#
_entry.id   AF-A0A378BYC5-F1
#
_cell.length_a   1.000
_cell.length_b   1.000
_cell.length_c   1.000
_cell.angle_alpha   90.00
_cell.angle_beta   90.00
_cell.angle_gamma   90.00
#
_symmetry.space_group_name_H-M   'P 1'
#
loop_
_entity.id
_entity.type
_entity.pdbx_description
1 polymer ?
#
loop_
_entity_poly.entity_id
_entity_poly.type
_entity_poly.pdbx_seq_one_letter_code
_entity_poly.pdbx_strand_id
1 'polypeptide(L)' 'MNKRTLSLAALTLLDVPPPEQVRIAARTGFTHVGLRLLPATPTDPDYDMLGDTPAVPGDGSPR' A
#
# COMPACT_ATOMS: atom_id res chain seq x y z
N MET A 1 -12.20 -5.62 28.13
CA MET A 1 -11.00 -5.24 27.35
C MET A 1 -11.44 -4.77 25.97
N ASN A 2 -11.49 -3.46 25.75
CA ASN A 2 -11.77 -2.86 24.46
C ASN A 2 -10.61 -3.18 23.51
N LYS A 3 -10.80 -4.16 22.60
CA LYS A 3 -9.82 -4.49 21.56
C LYS A 3 -9.75 -3.32 20.59
N ARG A 4 -8.71 -2.49 20.72
CA ARG A 4 -8.38 -1.53 19.67
C ARG A 4 -7.77 -2.29 18.51
N THR A 5 -8.36 -2.13 17.33
CA THR A 5 -7.82 -2.69 16.09
C THR A 5 -6.52 -1.97 15.74
N LEU A 6 -5.47 -2.75 15.51
CA LEU A 6 -4.19 -2.26 14.99
C LEU A 6 -4.05 -2.67 13.53
N SER A 7 -3.42 -1.82 12.74
CA SER A 7 -3.11 -2.07 11.33
C SER A 7 -1.61 -1.95 11.08
N LEU A 8 -1.13 -2.70 10.09
CA LEU A 8 0.25 -2.57 9.64
C LEU A 8 0.38 -1.37 8.69
N ALA A 9 1.30 -0.46 8.98
CA ALA A 9 1.50 0.74 8.18
C ALA A 9 2.28 0.44 6.89
N ALA A 10 1.91 1.06 5.77
CA ALA A 10 2.56 0.85 4.46
C ALA A 10 4.07 1.11 4.50
N LEU A 11 4.50 2.13 5.24
CA LEU A 11 5.92 2.52 5.34
C LEU A 11 6.78 1.48 6.07
N THR A 12 6.17 0.54 6.81
CA THR A 12 6.89 -0.57 7.44
C THR A 12 7.38 -1.59 6.41
N LEU A 13 6.75 -1.65 5.23
CA LEU A 13 7.03 -2.63 4.18
C LEU A 13 7.26 -1.95 2.81
N LEU A 14 7.94 -0.80 2.81
CA LEU A 14 8.07 0.04 1.62
C LEU A 14 8.66 -0.70 0.40
N ASP A 15 9.61 -1.60 0.62
CA ASP A 15 10.30 -2.36 -0.43
C ASP A 15 9.56 -3.65 -0.84
N VAL A 16 8.35 -3.88 -0.32
CA VAL A 16 7.58 -5.11 -0.54
C VAL A 16 6.39 -4.83 -1.45
N PRO A 17 6.14 -5.67 -2.49
CA PRO A 17 4.97 -5.51 -3.35
C PRO A 17 3.64 -5.54 -2.57
N PRO A 18 2.62 -4.74 -2.94
CA PRO A 18 1.37 -4.64 -2.19
C PRO A 18 0.68 -5.99 -1.87
N PRO A 19 0.61 -6.98 -2.79
CA PRO A 19 0.04 -8.28 -2.47
C PRO A 19 0.81 -9.04 -1.38
N GLU A 20 2.14 -8.88 -1.33
CA GLU A 20 2.97 -9.52 -0.31
C GLU A 20 2.82 -8.81 1.03
N GLN A 21 2.60 -7.49 1.07
CA GLN A 21 2.29 -6.77 2.30
C GLN A 21 1.04 -7.32 2.99
N VAL A 22 -0.01 -7.65 2.21
CA VAL A 22 -1.22 -8.30 2.73
C VAL A 22 -0.91 -9.67 3.34
N ARG A 23 -0.09 -10.48 2.66
CA ARG A 23 0.33 -11.80 3.15
C ARG A 23 1.14 -11.68 4.45
N ILE A 24 2.04 -10.71 4.53
CA ILE A 24 2.82 -10.43 5.76
C ILE A 24 1.90 -10.03 6.90
N ALA A 25 0.95 -9.10 6.68
CA ALA A 25 -0.01 -8.68 7.70
C ALA A 25 -0.82 -9.87 8.25
N ALA A 26 -1.34 -10.72 7.37
CA ALA A 26 -2.06 -11.93 7.76
C ALA A 26 -1.18 -12.91 8.57
N ARG A 27 0.06 -13.17 8.13
CA ARG A 27 1.01 -14.06 8.81
C ARG A 27 1.46 -13.55 10.18
N THR A 28 1.44 -12.24 10.38
CA THR A 28 1.86 -11.59 11.63
C THR A 28 0.70 -11.30 12.58
N GLY A 29 -0.52 -11.68 12.21
CA GLY A 29 -1.71 -11.56 13.06
C GLY A 29 -2.41 -10.20 12.99
N PHE A 30 -2.03 -9.32 12.05
CA PHE A 30 -2.78 -8.11 11.77
C PHE A 30 -4.01 -8.42 10.91
N THR A 31 -5.11 -7.75 11.23
CA THR A 31 -6.37 -7.85 10.48
C THR A 31 -6.48 -6.78 9.39
N HIS A 32 -5.60 -5.77 9.42
CA HIS A 32 -5.64 -4.60 8.55
C HIS A 32 -4.22 -4.22 8.12
N VAL A 33 -4.09 -3.73 6.90
CA VAL A 33 -2.83 -3.23 6.33
C VAL A 33 -3.12 -1.97 5.52
N GLY A 34 -2.30 -0.93 5.69
CA GLY A 34 -2.29 0.22 4.82
C GLY A 34 -1.43 -0.07 3.59
N LEU A 35 -1.92 0.29 2.40
CA LEU A 35 -1.21 0.10 1.13
C LEU A 35 -1.00 1.43 0.42
N ARG A 36 0.11 1.55 -0.31
CA ARG A 36 0.30 2.60 -1.31
C ARG A 36 0.20 1.96 -2.70
N LEU A 37 -0.89 2.26 -3.39
CA LEU A 37 -1.13 1.74 -4.74
C LEU A 37 -0.55 2.65 -5.83
N LEU A 38 -0.36 3.94 -5.50
CA LEU A 38 0.24 4.91 -6.41
C LEU A 38 1.71 5.13 -6.08
N PRO A 39 2.58 5.20 -7.10
CA PRO A 39 3.98 5.53 -6.92
C PRO A 39 4.13 6.91 -6.27
N ALA A 40 5.13 7.07 -5.40
CA ALA A 40 5.49 8.36 -4.81
C ALA A 40 6.46 9.13 -5.72
N THR A 41 7.28 8.41 -6.47
CA THR A 41 8.28 8.94 -7.38
C THR A 41 8.15 8.31 -8.77
N PRO A 42 8.63 8.97 -9.84
CA PRO A 42 8.63 8.37 -11.19
C PRO A 42 9.45 7.08 -11.30
N THR A 43 10.34 6.82 -10.36
CA THR A 43 11.19 5.62 -10.32
C THR A 43 10.57 4.48 -9.50
N ASP A 44 9.48 4.73 -8.78
CA ASP A 44 8.83 3.70 -8.00
C ASP A 44 8.13 2.68 -8.94
N PRO A 45 8.14 1.38 -8.58
CA PRO A 45 7.46 0.36 -9.36
C PRO A 45 5.94 0.57 -9.35
N ASP A 46 5.33 0.50 -10.54
CA ASP A 46 3.89 0.35 -10.70
C ASP A 46 3.53 -1.14 -10.71
N TYR A 47 2.65 -1.54 -9.79
CA TYR A 47 2.30 -2.94 -9.57
C TYR A 47 1.00 -3.37 -10.26
N ASP A 48 0.41 -2.53 -11.13
CA ASP A 48 -0.84 -2.80 -11.85
C ASP A 48 -1.97 -3.32 -10.94
N MET A 49 -2.16 -2.62 -9.81
CA MET A 49 -3.14 -3.01 -8.79
C MET A 49 -4.55 -2.49 -9.08
N LEU A 50 -4.67 -1.55 -10.02
CA LEU A 50 -5.91 -0.82 -10.32
C LEU A 50 -6.62 -1.33 -11.57
N GLY A 51 -5.96 -2.13 -12.42
CA GLY A 51 -6.49 -2.58 -13.71
C GLY A 51 -6.93 -1.38 -14.56
N ASP A 52 -8.10 -1.47 -15.19
CA ASP A 52 -8.66 -0.39 -16.01
C ASP A 52 -9.17 0.82 -15.20
N THR A 53 -9.02 0.81 -13.87
CA THR A 53 -9.48 1.91 -13.02
C THR A 53 -8.56 3.12 -13.21
N PRO A 54 -9.07 4.27 -13.68
CA PRO A 54 -8.24 5.45 -13.88
C PRO A 54 -7.74 5.95 -12.52
N ALA A 55 -6.42 6.00 -12.35
CA ALA A 55 -5.80 6.65 -11.21
C ALA A 55 -6.07 8.15 -11.28
N VAL A 56 -6.59 8.72 -10.20
CA VAL A 56 -6.65 10.19 -10.06
C VAL A 56 -5.20 10.67 -9.90
N PRO A 57 -4.69 11.54 -10.79
CA PRO A 57 -3.35 12.07 -10.65
C PRO A 57 -3.22 12.79 -9.31
N GLY A 58 -2.14 12.51 -8.58
CA GLY A 58 -1.75 13.34 -7.45
C GLY A 58 -1.48 14.76 -7.95
N ASP A 59 -1.81 15.76 -7.14
CA ASP A 59 -1.55 17.18 -7.38
C ASP A 59 -0.07 17.54 -7.60
N GLY A 60 0.85 16.58 -7.46
CA GLY A 60 2.27 16.67 -7.78
C GLY A 60 2.60 16.64 -9.27
N SER A 61 2.10 17.61 -10.04
CA SER A 61 2.50 17.87 -11.42
C SER A 61 4.03 17.93 -11.56
N PRO A 62 4.66 17.07 -12.39
CA PRO A 62 5.91 17.41 -13.04
C PRO A 62 5.56 18.20 -14.31
N ARG A 63 5.97 19.46 -14.39
CA ARG A 63 6.18 20.08 -15.70
C ARG A 63 7.54 19.67 -16.24
#